data_AF-Q47E18-F1
#
_entry.id   AF-Q47E18-F1
#
_cell.length_a   1.000
_cell.length_b   1.000
_cell.length_c   1.000
_cell.angle_alpha   90.00
_cell.angle_beta   90.00
_cell.angle_gamma   90.00
#
_symmetry.space_group_name_H-M   'P 1'
#
loop_
_entity.id
_entity.type
_entity.pdbx_description
1 polymer ?
#
loop_
_entity_poly.entity_id
_entity_poly.type
_entity_poly.pdbx_seq_one_letter_code
_entity_poly.pdbx_strand_id
1 'polypeptide(L)'
;MIKGFEPSLFDKLFDDQPVGAARRRLSLEQLKDSVARDLEALLNTRVVLDDGFETTYPLTMRSVAGFGLSDFAGLSLANVHDRRRICASIESAIAAHEPRLREVRVDLELHRKTVNALYFSINAVLVVRPAQEPVSFDALLQPTSLQYSVTRHRPRLGG
;
A
#
# COMPACT_ATOMS: atom_id res chain seq x y z
N MET A 1 -16.04 -19.65 -18.21
CA MET A 1 -15.59 -18.33 -18.69
C MET A 1 -14.60 -17.77 -17.68
N ILE A 2 -13.33 -17.64 -18.06
CA ILE A 2 -12.32 -17.01 -17.20
C ILE A 2 -12.63 -15.51 -17.17
N LYS A 3 -13.31 -15.05 -16.11
CA LYS A 3 -13.59 -13.62 -15.89
C LYS A 3 -12.30 -12.98 -15.42
N GLY A 4 -11.53 -12.39 -16.33
CA GLY A 4 -10.40 -11.55 -15.95
C GLY A 4 -10.86 -10.14 -15.55
N PHE A 5 -10.05 -9.45 -14.75
CA PHE A 5 -10.32 -8.13 -14.19
C PHE A 5 -9.87 -7.02 -15.14
N GLU A 6 -10.44 -5.83 -14.97
CA GLU A 6 -10.02 -4.65 -15.72
C GLU A 6 -8.74 -4.05 -15.09
N PRO A 7 -7.72 -3.68 -15.89
CA PRO A 7 -6.54 -2.99 -15.38
C PRO A 7 -6.87 -1.61 -14.82
N SER A 8 -6.00 -1.09 -13.94
CA SER A 8 -6.12 0.28 -13.43
C SER A 8 -5.89 1.32 -14.54
N LEU A 9 -6.22 2.59 -14.30
CA LEU A 9 -5.90 3.66 -15.23
C LEU A 9 -4.38 3.75 -15.48
N PHE A 10 -3.59 3.63 -14.41
CA PHE A 10 -2.14 3.65 -14.49
C PHE A 10 -1.61 2.47 -15.30
N ASP A 11 -2.17 1.27 -15.13
CA ASP A 11 -1.82 0.12 -15.94
C ASP A 11 -2.11 0.33 -17.43
N LYS A 12 -3.18 1.06 -17.78
CA LYS A 12 -3.48 1.38 -19.18
C LYS A 12 -2.56 2.44 -19.77
N LEU A 13 -2.08 3.37 -18.95
CA LEU A 13 -1.25 4.51 -19.38
C LEU A 13 0.24 4.17 -19.44
N PHE A 14 0.73 3.31 -18.53
CA PHE A 14 2.14 2.96 -18.40
C PHE A 14 2.50 1.61 -19.04
N ASP A 15 1.56 0.95 -19.71
CA ASP A 15 1.86 -0.24 -20.52
C ASP A 15 2.53 0.19 -21.84
N ASP A 16 3.57 -0.53 -22.24
CA ASP A 16 4.32 -0.29 -23.48
C ASP A 16 3.45 -0.43 -24.75
N GLN A 17 2.26 -1.05 -24.63
CA GLN A 17 1.26 -1.16 -25.69
C GLN A 17 -0.12 -0.65 -25.23
N PRO A 18 -0.34 0.68 -25.16
CA PRO A 18 -1.52 1.28 -24.54
C PRO A 18 -2.86 0.85 -25.18
N VAL A 19 -2.85 0.56 -26.48
CA VAL A 19 -4.05 0.09 -27.22
C VAL A 19 -4.41 -1.36 -26.84
N GLY A 20 -3.41 -2.19 -26.53
CA GLY A 20 -3.59 -3.57 -26.06
C GLY A 20 -4.02 -3.64 -24.60
N ALA A 21 -3.48 -2.75 -23.75
CA ALA A 21 -3.79 -2.67 -22.33
C ALA A 21 -5.27 -2.42 -22.05
N ALA A 22 -5.94 -1.58 -22.85
CA ALA A 22 -7.38 -1.31 -22.72
C ALA A 22 -8.26 -2.56 -22.97
N ARG A 23 -7.77 -3.54 -23.74
CA ARG A 23 -8.45 -4.80 -24.03
C ARG A 23 -7.95 -5.97 -23.19
N ARG A 24 -6.84 -5.77 -22.46
CA ARG A 24 -6.24 -6.79 -21.60
C ARG A 24 -7.11 -7.03 -20.39
N ARG A 25 -7.28 -8.30 -20.05
CA ARG A 25 -7.91 -8.73 -18.80
C ARG A 25 -6.82 -9.27 -17.89
N LEU A 26 -6.77 -8.80 -16.65
CA LEU A 26 -5.83 -9.28 -15.64
C LEU A 26 -6.37 -10.57 -15.01
N SER A 27 -5.47 -11.51 -14.73
CA SER A 27 -5.77 -12.56 -13.74
C SER A 27 -5.88 -11.94 -12.35
N LEU A 28 -6.47 -12.66 -11.40
CA LEU A 28 -6.52 -12.22 -10.00
C LEU A 28 -5.12 -11.99 -9.43
N GLU A 29 -4.17 -12.84 -9.80
CA GLU A 29 -2.77 -12.71 -9.38
C GLU A 29 -2.11 -11.45 -9.96
N GLN A 30 -2.34 -11.15 -11.25
CA GLN A 30 -1.85 -9.92 -11.87
C GLN A 30 -2.50 -8.67 -11.27
N LEU A 31 -3.76 -8.76 -10.84
CA LEU A 31 -4.43 -7.68 -10.14
C LEU A 31 -3.80 -7.44 -8.76
N LYS A 32 -3.47 -8.50 -8.01
CA LYS A 32 -2.71 -8.35 -6.76
C LYS A 32 -1.33 -7.73 -6.99
N ASP A 33 -0.65 -8.09 -8.08
CA ASP A 33 0.63 -7.46 -8.47
C ASP A 33 0.46 -5.96 -8.79
N SER A 34 -0.65 -5.58 -9.44
CA SER A 34 -1.02 -4.17 -9.67
C SER A 34 -1.24 -3.43 -8.36
N VAL A 35 -2.00 -4.01 -7.43
CA VAL A 35 -2.21 -3.44 -6.09
C VAL A 35 -0.89 -3.29 -5.32
N ALA A 36 0.01 -4.28 -5.36
CA ALA A 36 1.32 -4.18 -4.70
C ALA A 36 2.14 -2.99 -5.23
N ARG A 37 2.14 -2.77 -6.55
CA ARG A 37 2.81 -1.61 -7.17
C ARG A 37 2.19 -0.28 -6.75
N ASP A 38 0.85 -0.21 -6.71
CA ASP A 38 0.14 1.00 -6.30
C ASP A 38 0.38 1.32 -4.82
N LEU A 39 0.43 0.30 -3.95
CA LEU A 39 0.87 0.44 -2.57
C LEU A 39 2.33 0.93 -2.47
N GLU A 40 3.25 0.35 -3.24
CA GLU A 40 4.65 0.80 -3.24
C GLU A 40 4.78 2.27 -3.64
N ALA A 41 4.06 2.70 -4.68
CA ALA A 41 4.02 4.10 -5.11
C ALA A 41 3.46 5.02 -4.01
N LEU A 42 2.39 4.61 -3.35
CA LEU A 42 1.79 5.34 -2.23
C LEU A 42 2.78 5.49 -1.07
N LEU A 43 3.38 4.39 -0.60
CA LEU A 43 4.28 4.41 0.55
C LEU A 43 5.58 5.19 0.29
N ASN A 44 6.02 5.25 -0.97
CA ASN A 44 7.21 6.02 -1.36
C ASN A 44 6.93 7.50 -1.69
N THR A 45 5.67 7.93 -1.70
CA THR A 45 5.33 9.34 -1.91
C THR A 45 5.22 10.05 -0.56
N ARG A 46 5.74 11.28 -0.47
CA ARG A 46 5.68 12.10 0.75
C ARG A 46 4.59 13.17 0.62
N VAL A 47 3.82 13.32 1.68
CA VAL A 47 2.78 14.36 1.80
C VAL A 47 3.30 15.50 2.66
N VAL A 48 3.15 16.73 2.17
CA VAL A 48 3.48 17.97 2.90
C VAL A 48 2.17 18.68 3.23
N LEU A 49 1.32 18.00 3.99
CA LEU A 49 0.10 18.57 4.56
C LEU A 49 0.26 18.50 6.08
N ASP A 50 0.16 19.66 6.72
CA ASP A 50 0.18 19.78 8.17
C ASP A 50 -1.21 19.43 8.74
N ASP A 51 -1.24 18.99 10.00
CA ASP A 51 -2.45 18.59 10.72
C ASP A 51 -3.51 19.73 10.73
N GLY A 52 -3.08 20.99 10.63
CA GLY A 52 -3.97 22.16 10.52
C GLY A 52 -4.83 22.19 9.26
N PHE A 53 -4.40 21.54 8.17
CA PHE A 53 -5.18 21.48 6.92
C PHE A 53 -6.37 20.55 7.00
N GLU A 54 -6.31 19.48 7.80
CA GLU A 54 -7.42 18.53 7.93
C GLU A 54 -8.67 19.19 8.51
N THR A 55 -8.48 20.09 9.49
CA THR A 55 -9.60 20.79 10.16
C THR A 55 -10.27 21.78 9.22
N THR A 56 -9.49 22.47 8.39
CA THR A 56 -9.99 23.51 7.49
C THR A 56 -10.51 22.93 6.17
N TYR A 57 -9.89 21.85 5.69
CA TYR A 57 -10.16 21.23 4.39
C TYR A 57 -10.19 19.70 4.50
N PRO A 58 -11.28 19.11 5.04
CA PRO A 58 -11.34 17.68 5.35
C PRO A 58 -11.26 16.76 4.12
N LEU A 59 -11.51 17.28 2.92
CA LEU A 59 -11.42 16.50 1.68
C LEU A 59 -10.00 16.40 1.12
N THR A 60 -9.07 17.22 1.60
CA THR A 60 -7.70 17.30 1.04
C THR A 60 -6.96 15.96 1.19
N MET A 61 -7.11 15.30 2.35
CA MET A 61 -6.50 13.99 2.61
C MET A 61 -7.03 12.86 1.73
N ARG A 62 -8.21 13.04 1.11
CA ARG A 62 -8.80 12.06 0.17
C ARG A 62 -8.58 12.46 -1.28
N SER A 63 -7.86 13.55 -1.53
CA SER A 63 -7.52 14.04 -2.86
C SER A 63 -6.09 13.65 -3.24
N VAL A 64 -5.69 13.95 -4.47
CA VAL A 64 -4.30 13.74 -4.92
C VAL A 64 -3.28 14.49 -4.03
N ALA A 65 -3.67 15.60 -3.39
CA ALA A 65 -2.78 16.33 -2.48
C ALA A 65 -2.40 15.52 -1.22
N GLY A 66 -3.26 14.60 -0.79
CA GLY A 66 -3.01 13.71 0.34
C GLY A 66 -2.35 12.38 -0.05
N PHE A 67 -2.01 12.17 -1.33
CA PHE A 67 -1.45 10.90 -1.79
C PHE A 67 -0.02 10.72 -1.29
N GLY A 68 0.14 9.86 -0.28
CA GLY A 68 1.44 9.42 0.24
C GLY A 68 1.44 9.25 1.75
N LEU A 69 2.63 9.23 2.34
CA LEU A 69 2.84 9.20 3.79
C LEU A 69 3.34 10.55 4.31
N SER A 70 2.83 10.93 5.48
CA SER A 70 3.41 11.99 6.30
C SER A 70 4.84 11.63 6.72
N ASP A 71 5.68 12.64 6.98
CA ASP A 71 7.06 12.38 7.43
C ASP A 71 7.10 11.75 8.84
N PHE A 72 8.04 10.83 9.05
CA PHE A 72 8.25 10.10 10.30
C PHE A 72 9.63 10.36 10.90
N ALA A 73 10.43 11.28 10.35
CA ALA A 73 11.79 11.57 10.80
C ALA A 73 11.92 11.88 12.31
N GLY A 74 10.85 12.32 12.97
CA GLY A 74 10.80 12.58 14.42
C GLY A 74 10.32 11.42 15.30
N LEU A 75 9.94 10.27 14.73
CA LEU A 75 9.33 9.15 15.46
C LEU A 75 10.35 8.04 15.77
N SER A 76 10.30 7.48 16.98
CA SER A 76 11.19 6.39 17.38
C SER A 76 10.52 5.03 17.22
N LEU A 77 11.10 4.16 16.40
CA LEU A 77 10.62 2.79 16.24
C LEU A 77 10.86 1.92 17.48
N ALA A 78 11.69 2.36 18.42
CA ALA A 78 11.84 1.73 19.73
C ALA A 78 10.64 2.02 20.66
N ASN A 79 9.93 3.14 20.43
CA ASN A 79 8.76 3.53 21.19
C ASN A 79 7.48 2.87 20.65
N VAL A 80 6.72 2.20 21.52
CA VAL A 80 5.45 1.53 21.19
C VAL A 80 4.43 2.51 20.61
N HIS A 81 4.35 3.72 21.16
CA HIS A 81 3.37 4.73 20.72
C HIS A 81 3.67 5.22 19.31
N ASP A 82 4.94 5.51 19.02
CA ASP A 82 5.39 5.96 17.71
C ASP A 82 5.20 4.87 16.66
N ARG A 83 5.46 3.60 16.99
CA ARG A 83 5.13 2.47 16.09
C ARG A 83 3.65 2.45 15.72
N ARG A 84 2.76 2.59 16.71
CA ARG A 84 1.31 2.63 16.47
C ARG A 84 0.91 3.79 15.58
N ARG A 85 1.53 4.97 15.76
CA ARG A 85 1.27 6.14 14.91
C ARG A 85 1.68 5.90 13.46
N ILE A 86 2.83 5.27 13.23
CA ILE A 86 3.30 4.92 11.88
C ILE A 86 2.33 3.92 11.23
N CYS A 87 1.97 2.83 11.92
CA CYS A 87 0.99 1.86 11.42
C CYS A 87 -0.35 2.51 11.07
N ALA A 88 -0.91 3.34 11.96
CA ALA A 88 -2.18 4.01 11.75
C ALA A 88 -2.14 5.01 10.57
N SER A 89 -1.00 5.69 10.38
CA SER A 89 -0.79 6.58 9.24
C SER A 89 -0.80 5.79 7.91
N ILE A 90 -0.10 4.65 7.86
CA ILE A 90 -0.09 3.77 6.69
C ILE A 90 -1.50 3.21 6.42
N GLU A 91 -2.20 2.72 7.45
CA GLU A 91 -3.60 2.25 7.32
C GLU A 91 -4.50 3.32 6.71
N SER A 92 -4.42 4.55 7.22
CA SER A 92 -5.25 5.67 6.78
C SER A 92 -4.95 6.07 5.34
N ALA A 93 -3.68 6.13 4.95
CA ALA A 93 -3.26 6.43 3.59
C ALA A 93 -3.77 5.37 2.60
N ILE A 94 -3.62 4.07 2.94
CA ILE A 94 -4.11 2.98 2.09
C ILE A 94 -5.63 3.03 1.98
N ALA A 95 -6.35 3.22 3.08
CA ALA A 95 -7.81 3.31 3.07
C ALA A 95 -8.33 4.50 2.24
N ALA A 96 -7.57 5.59 2.16
CA ALA A 96 -7.91 6.78 1.37
C ALA A 96 -7.63 6.59 -0.14
N HIS A 97 -6.54 5.91 -0.50
CA HIS A 97 -5.99 5.92 -1.86
C HIS A 97 -6.03 4.57 -2.59
N GLU A 98 -6.29 3.45 -1.91
CA GLU A 98 -6.42 2.13 -2.51
C GLU A 98 -7.83 1.54 -2.26
N PRO A 99 -8.86 1.99 -3.01
CA PRO A 99 -10.26 1.64 -2.74
C PRO A 99 -10.62 0.18 -3.00
N ARG A 100 -9.73 -0.58 -3.67
CA ARG A 100 -9.88 -2.03 -3.87
C ARG A 100 -9.60 -2.80 -2.58
N LEU A 101 -8.87 -2.21 -1.62
CA LEU A 101 -8.60 -2.82 -0.32
C LEU A 101 -9.60 -2.31 0.73
N ARG A 102 -10.16 -3.23 1.51
CA ARG A 102 -11.05 -2.97 2.64
C ARG A 102 -10.51 -3.62 3.90
N GLU A 103 -10.95 -3.15 5.06
CA GLU A 103 -10.54 -3.70 6.37
C GLU A 103 -9.01 -3.76 6.52
N VAL A 104 -8.32 -2.71 6.06
CA VAL A 104 -6.86 -2.62 6.06
C VAL A 104 -6.35 -2.59 7.49
N ARG A 105 -5.38 -3.44 7.79
CA ARG A 105 -4.61 -3.48 9.05
C ARG A 105 -3.13 -3.58 8.77
N VAL A 106 -2.32 -2.81 9.50
CA VAL A 106 -0.88 -2.72 9.30
C VAL A 106 -0.16 -3.03 10.62
N ASP A 107 0.64 -4.08 10.61
CA ASP A 107 1.44 -4.51 11.74
C ASP A 107 2.92 -4.34 11.45
N LEU A 108 3.71 -3.90 12.44
CA LEU A 108 5.16 -3.80 12.33
C LEU A 108 5.81 -5.05 12.94
N GLU A 109 6.49 -5.84 12.11
CA GLU A 109 7.21 -7.03 12.52
C GLU A 109 8.63 -6.68 12.99
N LEU A 110 8.86 -6.85 14.30
CA LEU A 110 10.17 -6.66 14.89
C LEU A 110 11.04 -7.92 14.71
N HIS A 111 11.75 -8.00 13.58
CA HIS A 111 12.73 -9.04 13.36
C HIS A 111 14.00 -8.80 14.20
N ARG A 112 14.20 -9.61 15.24
CA ARG A 112 15.36 -9.51 16.17
C ARG A 112 16.74 -9.68 15.50
N LYS A 113 16.82 -10.12 14.23
CA LYS A 113 18.08 -10.49 13.55
C LYS A 113 18.56 -9.48 12.51
N THR A 114 17.72 -8.57 12.04
CA THR A 114 18.07 -7.54 11.04
C THR A 114 18.01 -6.18 11.70
N VAL A 115 19.18 -5.62 12.02
CA VAL A 115 19.29 -4.46 12.93
C VAL A 115 18.63 -3.18 12.38
N ASN A 116 18.36 -3.06 11.09
CA ASN A 116 17.93 -1.78 10.51
C ASN A 116 16.79 -1.88 9.46
N ALA A 117 16.19 -3.04 9.23
CA ALA A 117 15.13 -3.19 8.23
C ALA A 117 13.76 -3.28 8.92
N LEU A 118 12.82 -2.42 8.53
CA LEU A 118 11.45 -2.44 9.07
C LEU A 118 10.54 -3.20 8.13
N TYR A 119 9.84 -4.17 8.69
CA TYR A 119 8.90 -5.01 7.97
C TYR A 119 7.49 -4.67 8.43
N PHE A 120 6.67 -4.19 7.52
CA PHE A 120 5.25 -3.95 7.77
C PHE A 120 4.44 -5.05 7.06
N SER A 121 3.56 -5.72 7.79
CA SER A 121 2.57 -6.63 7.24
C SER A 121 1.26 -5.89 7.05
N ILE A 122 0.79 -5.80 5.80
CA ILE A 122 -0.45 -5.14 5.41
C ILE A 122 -1.48 -6.23 5.10
N ASN A 123 -2.48 -6.37 5.96
CA ASN A 123 -3.56 -7.34 5.82
C ASN A 123 -4.85 -6.63 5.43
N ALA A 124 -5.55 -7.11 4.42
CA ALA A 124 -6.77 -6.49 3.93
C ALA A 124 -7.67 -7.49 3.20
N VAL A 125 -8.88 -7.06 2.85
CA VAL A 125 -9.79 -7.77 1.94
C VAL A 125 -9.75 -7.06 0.59
N LEU A 126 -9.33 -7.78 -0.46
CA LEU A 126 -9.40 -7.29 -1.84
C LEU A 126 -10.83 -7.44 -2.35
N VAL A 127 -11.50 -6.33 -2.64
CA VAL A 127 -12.88 -6.28 -3.13
C VAL A 127 -12.91 -5.77 -4.56
N VAL A 128 -13.01 -6.69 -5.52
CA VAL A 128 -13.11 -6.38 -6.95
C VAL A 128 -14.14 -7.29 -7.60
N ARG A 129 -15.25 -6.76 -8.13
CA ARG A 129 -16.31 -7.63 -8.68
C ARG A 129 -15.76 -8.53 -9.80
N PRO A 130 -15.92 -9.87 -9.74
CA PRO A 130 -16.76 -10.64 -8.81
C PRO A 130 -16.04 -11.28 -7.59
N ALA A 131 -14.74 -11.03 -7.37
CA ALA A 131 -13.96 -11.60 -6.28
C ALA A 131 -13.97 -10.74 -5.00
N GLN A 132 -13.95 -11.44 -3.87
CA GLN A 132 -13.70 -10.88 -2.55
C GLN A 132 -12.85 -11.89 -1.79
N GLU A 133 -11.60 -11.56 -1.51
CA GLU A 133 -10.68 -12.49 -0.83
C GLU A 133 -9.69 -11.75 0.08
N PRO A 134 -9.26 -12.40 1.18
CA PRO A 134 -8.19 -11.86 2.01
C PRO A 134 -6.88 -11.82 1.23
N VAL A 135 -6.13 -10.74 1.41
CA VAL A 135 -4.81 -10.52 0.82
C VAL A 135 -3.86 -9.96 1.87
N SER A 136 -2.58 -10.29 1.71
CA SER A 136 -1.51 -9.82 2.57
C SER A 136 -0.35 -9.33 1.72
N PHE A 137 0.22 -8.19 2.09
CA PHE A 137 1.39 -7.60 1.45
C PHE A 137 2.46 -7.30 2.50
N ASP A 138 3.71 -7.53 2.16
CA ASP A 138 4.87 -7.19 2.98
C ASP A 138 5.50 -5.92 2.42
N ALA A 139 5.60 -4.89 3.24
CA ALA A 139 6.28 -3.64 2.92
C ALA A 139 7.58 -3.53 3.73
N LEU A 140 8.71 -3.54 3.03
CA LEU A 140 10.04 -3.42 3.61
C LEU A 140 10.56 -1.99 3.45
N LEU A 141 10.80 -1.28 4.56
CA LEU A 141 11.53 -0.02 4.51
C LEU A 141 13.04 -0.30 4.45
N GLN A 142 13.66 0.08 3.34
CA GLN A 142 15.10 -0.01 3.16
C GLN A 142 15.80 1.10 3.95
N PRO A 143 16.68 0.80 4.92
CA PRO A 143 17.28 1.82 5.78
C PRO A 143 18.16 2.84 5.07
N THR A 144 18.76 2.48 3.93
CA THR A 144 19.71 3.34 3.20
C THR A 144 19.00 4.30 2.25
N SER A 145 18.03 3.80 1.49
CA SER A 145 17.28 4.61 0.52
C SER A 145 16.04 5.27 1.13
N LEU A 146 15.61 4.82 2.31
CA LEU A 146 14.32 5.18 2.92
C LEU A 146 13.14 4.92 1.98
N GLN A 147 13.30 3.96 1.07
CA GLN A 147 12.26 3.53 0.15
C GLN A 147 11.59 2.25 0.66
N TYR A 148 10.29 2.20 0.50
CA TYR A 148 9.50 1.00 0.71
C TYR A 148 9.61 0.09 -0.52
N SER A 149 9.78 -1.20 -0.29
CA SER A 149 9.53 -2.22 -1.31
C SER A 149 8.34 -3.06 -0.88
N VAL A 150 7.33 -3.19 -1.74
CA VAL A 150 6.10 -3.92 -1.44
C VAL A 150 6.05 -5.20 -2.25
N THR A 151 5.87 -6.32 -1.55
CA THR A 151 5.73 -7.64 -2.15
C THR A 151 4.46 -8.31 -1.65
N ARG A 152 3.91 -9.22 -2.43
CA ARG A 152 2.80 -10.05 -1.94
C ARG A 152 3.33 -11.02 -0.91
N HIS A 153 2.69 -11.09 0.25
CA HIS A 153 3.03 -12.09 1.25
C HIS A 153 2.62 -13.46 0.70
N ARG A 154 3.60 -14.26 0.29
CA ARG A 154 3.36 -15.67 -0.02
C ARG A 154 3.37 -16.41 1.31
N PRO A 155 2.29 -17.13 1.67
CA PRO A 155 2.36 -18.05 2.78
C PRO A 155 3.56 -18.95 2.55
N ARG A 156 4.50 -18.99 3.51
CA ARG A 156 5.54 -20.02 3.47
C ARG A 156 4.79 -21.35 3.47
N LEU A 157 4.93 -22.12 2.39
CA LEU A 157 4.51 -23.52 2.35
C LEU A 157 5.24 -24.20 3.52
N GLY A 158 4.56 -24.33 4.65
CA GLY A 158 5.03 -25.09 5.79
C GLY A 158 5.03 -26.56 5.40
N GLY A 159 6.19 -27.19 5.52
CA GLY A 159 6.40 -28.62 5.32
C GLY A 159 5.93 -29.48 6.50
#